data_AF-G2T0L6-F1
#
_entry.id   AF-G2T0L6-F1
#
_cell.length_a   1.000
_cell.length_b   1.000
_cell.length_c   1.000
_cell.angle_alpha   90.00
_cell.angle_beta   90.00
_cell.angle_gamma   90.00
#
_symmetry.space_group_name_H-M   'P 1'
#
loop_
_entity.id
_entity.type
_entity.pdbx_description
1 polymer ?
#
loop_
_entity_poly.entity_id
_entity_poly.type
_entity_poly.pdbx_seq_one_letter_code
_entity_poly.pdbx_strand_id
1 'polypeptide(L)' 'MGIMLRKIDKNYKENPDIKWNFTKFLVDRQGTVVVRFEPTGDMNELERQILALL' A
#
# COMPACT_ATOMS: atom_id res chain seq x y z
N MET A 1 -0.43 -5.00 14.98
CA MET A 1 0.31 -3.96 14.22
C MET A 1 0.01 -2.54 14.70
N GLY A 2 -1.25 -2.07 14.71
CA GLY A 2 -1.56 -0.66 15.00
C GLY A 2 -1.09 -0.10 16.36
N ILE A 3 -1.02 -0.92 17.42
CA ILE A 3 -0.48 -0.48 18.73
C ILE A 3 1.02 -0.16 18.64
N MET A 4 1.80 -0.96 17.89
CA MET A 4 3.24 -0.73 17.73
C MET A 4 3.51 0.51 16.87
N LEU A 5 2.79 0.65 15.74
CA LEU A 5 2.98 1.79 14.84
C LEU A 5 2.65 3.12 15.52
N ARG A 6 1.58 3.20 16.32
CA ARG A 6 1.25 4.41 17.11
C ARG A 6 2.33 4.85 18.09
N LYS A 7 3.19 3.93 18.56
CA LYS A 7 4.29 4.27 19.46
C LYS A 7 5.47 4.89 18.71
N ILE A 8 5.73 4.45 17.48
CA ILE A 8 6.79 4.97 16.62
C ILE A 8 6.36 6.33 16.06
N ASP A 9 5.13 6.38 15.55
CA ASP A 9 4.54 7.57 14.99
C ASP A 9 3.03 7.62 15.31
N LYS A 10 2.63 8.65 16.05
CA LYS A 10 1.25 8.84 16.47
C LYS A 10 0.32 9.10 15.29
N ASN A 11 0.83 9.74 14.23
CA ASN A 11 0.06 10.10 13.05
C ASN A 11 0.26 9.17 11.86
N TYR A 12 0.78 7.96 12.10
CA TYR A 12 1.08 6.97 11.06
C TYR A 12 -0.11 6.59 10.18
N LYS A 13 -1.35 6.91 10.56
CA LYS A 13 -2.52 6.63 9.72
C LYS A 13 -2.73 7.68 8.63
N GLU A 14 -2.37 8.92 8.90
CA GLU A 14 -2.72 10.07 8.07
C GLU A 14 -1.55 10.51 7.18
N ASN A 15 -0.32 10.12 7.50
CA ASN A 15 0.83 10.42 6.66
C ASN A 15 1.07 9.35 5.58
N PRO A 16 1.76 9.73 4.49
CA PRO A 16 2.07 8.84 3.37
C PRO A 16 3.31 7.96 3.62
N ASP A 17 3.86 7.94 4.84
CA ASP A 17 5.09 7.21 5.10
C ASP A 17 4.91 5.69 4.92
N ILE A 18 6.00 5.00 4.58
CA ILE A 18 6.03 3.54 4.51
C ILE A 18 6.17 3.03 5.94
N LYS A 19 5.07 2.46 6.46
CA LYS A 19 4.94 2.11 7.88
C LYS A 19 5.61 0.78 8.23
N TRP A 20 5.68 -0.12 7.25
CA TRP A 20 6.19 -1.48 7.44
C TRP A 20 6.57 -2.13 6.10
N ASN A 21 7.33 -3.22 6.20
CA ASN A 21 7.70 -4.07 5.07
C ASN A 21 6.45 -4.58 4.32
N PHE A 22 6.60 -4.79 3.00
CA PHE A 22 5.54 -5.25 2.09
C PHE A 22 4.42 -4.25 1.77
N THR A 23 4.68 -2.95 1.93
CA THR A 23 3.86 -1.92 1.26
C THR A 23 4.10 -2.01 -0.25
N LYS A 24 3.03 -2.08 -1.06
CA LYS A 24 3.11 -2.34 -2.50
C LYS A 24 2.51 -1.17 -3.27
N PHE A 25 3.07 -0.88 -4.44
CA PHE A 25 2.58 0.16 -5.35
C PHE A 25 2.36 -0.46 -6.71
N LEU A 26 1.15 -0.28 -7.26
CA LEU A 26 0.84 -0.65 -8.63
C LEU A 26 1.11 0.55 -9.53
N VAL A 27 1.94 0.32 -10.55
CA VAL A 27 2.36 1.34 -11.52
C VAL A 27 1.87 0.93 -12.89
N ASP A 28 1.24 1.85 -13.62
CA ASP A 28 0.73 1.60 -14.97
C ASP A 28 1.83 1.69 -16.06
N ARG A 29 1.45 1.45 -17.32
CA ARG A 29 2.37 1.49 -18.46
C ARG A 29 2.90 2.89 -18.77
N GLN A 30 2.26 3.93 -18.26
CA GLN A 30 2.68 5.32 -18.40
C GLN A 30 3.63 5.74 -17.27
N GLY A 31 3.88 4.87 -16.29
CA GLY A 31 4.75 5.14 -15.15
C GLY A 31 4.03 5.82 -13.97
N THR A 32 2.70 5.88 -13.98
CA THR A 32 1.90 6.50 -12.91
C THR A 32 1.58 5.49 -11.82
N VAL A 33 1.73 5.88 -10.56
CA VAL A 33 1.25 5.09 -9.42
C VAL A 33 -0.27 5.19 -9.36
N VAL A 34 -0.96 4.08 -9.63
CA VAL A 34 -2.43 4.06 -9.70
C VAL A 34 -3.06 3.53 -8.41
N VAL A 35 -2.36 2.68 -7.66
CA VAL A 35 -2.86 2.13 -6.38
C VAL A 35 -1.71 1.88 -5.40
N ARG A 36 -1.96 2.13 -4.11
CA ARG A 36 -1.10 1.74 -2.99
C ARG A 36 -1.81 0.69 -2.15
N PHE A 37 -1.10 -0.38 -1.81
CA PHE A 37 -1.56 -1.42 -0.90
C PHE A 37 -0.71 -1.41 0.36
N GLU A 38 -1.38 -1.33 1.51
CA GLU A 38 -0.74 -1.56 2.80
C GLU A 38 -0.26 -3.03 2.91
N PRO A 39 0.66 -3.34 3.83
CA PRO A 39 1.24 -4.69 3.98
C PRO A 39 0.22 -5.83 4.05
N THR A 40 -0.92 -5.57 4.70
CA THR A 40 -2.03 -6.51 4.89
C THR A 40 -3.08 -6.44 3.79
N GLY A 41 -2.83 -5.72 2.70
CA GLY A 41 -3.72 -5.66 1.55
C GLY A 41 -3.92 -7.04 0.92
N ASP A 42 -5.15 -7.31 0.47
CA ASP A 42 -5.52 -8.58 -0.15
C ASP A 42 -4.82 -8.76 -1.50
N MET A 43 -4.18 -9.92 -1.69
CA MET A 43 -3.49 -10.27 -2.92
C MET A 43 -4.45 -10.54 -4.08
N ASN A 44 -5.67 -11.02 -3.80
CA ASN A 44 -6.68 -11.22 -4.84
C ASN A 44 -7.16 -9.87 -5.40
N GLU A 45 -7.25 -8.83 -4.57
CA GLU A 45 -7.54 -7.49 -5.03
C GLU A 45 -6.39 -6.91 -5.85
N LEU A 46 -5.13 -7.14 -5.41
CA LEU A 46 -3.96 -6.74 -6.19
C LEU A 46 -3.97 -7.40 -7.58
N GLU A 47 -4.26 -8.69 -7.68
CA GLU A 47 -4.36 -9.41 -8.95
C GLU A 47 -5.45 -8.82 -9.85
N ARG A 48 -6.65 -8.57 -9.30
CA ARG A 48 -7.74 -7.92 -10.04
C ARG A 48 -7.33 -6.55 -10.61
N GLN A 49 -6.64 -5.75 -9.80
CA GLN A 49 -6.17 -4.41 -10.20
C GLN A 49 -5.10 -4.48 -11.30
N ILE A 50 -4.21 -5.48 -11.24
CA ILE A 50 -3.23 -5.72 -12.31
C ILE A 50 -3.94 -6.08 -13.62
N LEU A 51 -4.90 -7.02 -13.57
CA LEU A 51 -5.64 -7.45 -14.76
C LEU A 51 -6.45 -6.31 -15.42
N ALA A 52 -6.94 -5.35 -14.64
CA ALA A 52 -7.65 -4.18 -15.15
C ALA A 52 -6.77 -3.20 -15.95
N LEU A 53 -5.44 -3.33 -15.89
CA LEU A 53 -4.47 -2.46 -16.57
C LEU A 53 -3.80 -3.12 -17.80
N LEU A 54 -4.19 -4.35 -18.13
CA LEU A 54 -3.63 -5.10 -19.26
C LEU A 54 -4.29 -4.75 -20.60
#